data_AF-A0A5R9AJI4-F1
#
_entry.id   AF-A0A5R9AJI4-F1
#
_cell.length_a   1.000
_cell.length_b   1.000
_cell.length_c   1.000
_cell.angle_alpha   90.00
_cell.angle_beta   90.00
_cell.angle_gamma   90.00
#
_symmetry.space_group_name_H-M   'P 1'
#
loop_
_entity.id
_entity.type
_entity.pdbx_description
1 polymer ?
#
loop_
_entity_poly.entity_id
_entity_poly.type
_entity_poly.pdbx_seq_one_letter_code
_entity_poly.pdbx_strand_id
1 'polypeptide(L)'
;MRAIAGMARSYKVFRPTCSTIQPGIQIIPTCKPTEVGMKASLKFTEEKADKFWRVETLGSELLVNYGKSGTSGRNQIKAFASSQDCEAQARKLTQGKMKKGYVDFPFDYDSHRYFDDEEVGLHRLTSHPRFVTHFADDVYYDCCDEDAPFGSDEGSDALSELAGFIRTQKTPHVADFPRWLIETQWGMTFVEPVSIDIEGALKPENKELEPDIYQSCHVVIAAAFGQMKITGSMDASLKTSSLAAIECLDRMGVHLGWGDGKPSAILAQLRKDLATFVQ
;
A
#
# COMPACT_ATOMS: atom_id res chain seq x y z
N MET A 1 29.59 -2.43 -33.25
CA MET A 1 28.78 -1.30 -32.76
C MET A 1 27.43 -1.35 -33.44
N ARG A 2 26.40 -1.93 -32.78
CA ARG A 2 25.01 -1.87 -33.26
C ARG A 2 24.27 -0.91 -32.35
N ALA A 3 23.82 0.20 -32.92
CA ALA A 3 22.95 1.17 -32.27
C ALA A 3 21.59 0.51 -32.01
N ILE A 4 21.15 0.50 -30.75
CA ILE A 4 19.80 0.11 -30.36
C ILE A 4 18.99 1.41 -30.36
N ALA A 5 18.09 1.53 -31.33
CA ALA A 5 17.13 2.63 -31.40
C ALA A 5 16.15 2.51 -30.21
N GLY A 6 16.29 3.41 -29.24
CA GLY A 6 15.35 3.56 -28.13
C GLY A 6 14.02 4.09 -28.64
N MET A 7 13.01 3.24 -28.65
CA MET A 7 11.63 3.62 -28.92
C MET A 7 11.08 4.27 -27.64
N ALA A 8 11.19 5.60 -27.56
CA ALA A 8 10.59 6.38 -26.48
C ALA A 8 9.07 6.19 -26.51
N ARG A 9 8.54 5.33 -25.64
CA ARG A 9 7.11 5.29 -25.37
C ARG A 9 6.77 6.53 -24.53
N SER A 10 6.06 7.47 -25.14
CA SER A 10 5.37 8.53 -24.42
C SER A 10 4.37 7.86 -23.46
N TYR A 11 4.72 7.80 -22.18
CA TYR A 11 3.76 7.49 -21.14
C TYR A 11 2.80 8.68 -21.06
N LYS A 12 1.57 8.48 -21.53
CA LYS A 12 0.47 9.35 -21.11
C LYS A 12 0.30 9.12 -19.61
N VAL A 13 0.86 10.03 -18.82
CA VAL A 13 0.51 10.19 -17.41
C VAL A 13 -1.00 10.33 -17.37
N PHE A 14 -1.70 9.28 -16.95
CA PHE A 14 -3.11 9.39 -16.66
C PHE A 14 -3.18 10.18 -15.36
N ARG A 15 -3.43 11.48 -15.50
CA ARG A 15 -3.70 12.39 -14.39
C ARG A 15 -5.19 12.25 -14.07
N PRO A 16 -5.61 11.62 -12.96
CA PRO A 16 -6.87 12.02 -12.38
C PRO A 16 -6.63 13.42 -11.82
N THR A 17 -7.10 14.44 -12.54
CA THR A 17 -7.23 15.77 -11.97
C THR A 17 -8.11 15.66 -10.74
N CYS A 18 -7.60 16.09 -9.58
CA CYS A 18 -8.33 16.28 -8.33
C CYS A 18 -9.36 17.42 -8.46
N SER A 19 -10.27 17.29 -9.42
CA SER A 19 -11.29 18.29 -9.73
C SER A 19 -12.56 17.63 -10.26
N THR A 20 -13.03 16.56 -9.61
CA THR A 20 -14.45 16.21 -9.60
C THR A 20 -14.79 15.41 -8.34
N ILE A 21 -14.60 16.02 -7.16
CA ILE A 21 -15.35 15.58 -5.99
C ILE A 21 -16.81 15.94 -6.29
N GLN A 22 -17.65 14.94 -6.52
CA GLN A 22 -19.10 15.16 -6.54
C GLN A 22 -19.49 15.80 -5.18
N PRO A 23 -20.21 16.93 -5.16
CA PRO A 23 -20.66 17.51 -3.91
C PRO A 23 -21.67 16.55 -3.27
N GLY A 24 -21.23 15.82 -2.25
CA GLY A 24 -22.07 14.82 -1.56
C GLY A 24 -21.34 13.68 -0.86
N ILE A 25 -20.01 13.51 -1.01
CA ILE A 25 -19.26 12.54 -0.19
C ILE A 25 -19.03 13.18 1.18
N GLN A 26 -19.95 12.88 2.09
CA GLN A 26 -19.77 13.16 3.51
C GLN A 26 -18.65 12.24 3.99
N ILE A 27 -17.52 12.82 4.42
CA ILE A 27 -16.46 12.08 5.11
C ILE A 27 -17.11 11.42 6.33
N ILE A 28 -17.34 10.12 6.24
CA ILE A 28 -17.93 9.34 7.34
C ILE A 28 -16.82 9.21 8.39
N PRO A 29 -17.08 9.53 9.66
CA PRO A 29 -16.08 9.45 10.73
C PRO A 29 -15.49 8.03 10.78
N THR A 30 -14.16 7.96 10.90
CA THR A 30 -13.37 6.74 10.83
C THR A 30 -13.90 5.70 11.81
N CYS A 31 -14.30 4.54 11.27
CA CYS A 31 -14.85 3.45 12.06
C CYS A 31 -13.71 2.85 12.89
N LYS A 32 -13.83 2.88 14.23
CA LYS A 32 -12.84 2.29 15.13
C LYS A 32 -12.63 0.80 14.78
N PRO A 33 -11.40 0.25 14.85
CA PRO A 33 -11.07 -1.11 14.36
C PRO A 33 -11.68 -2.31 15.12
N THR A 34 -12.79 -2.14 15.86
CA THR A 34 -13.23 -3.10 16.88
C THR A 34 -14.57 -3.78 16.64
N GLU A 35 -15.34 -3.43 15.60
CA GLU A 35 -16.54 -4.19 15.24
C GLU A 35 -16.17 -5.32 14.25
N VAL A 36 -16.10 -6.54 14.76
CA VAL A 36 -15.89 -7.76 13.95
C VAL A 36 -17.07 -7.89 12.99
N GLY A 37 -16.85 -7.51 11.73
CA GLY A 37 -17.85 -7.63 10.67
C GLY A 37 -17.99 -9.06 10.13
N MET A 38 -19.00 -9.26 9.28
CA MET A 38 -19.27 -10.54 8.63
C MET A 38 -18.13 -10.92 7.69
N LYS A 39 -17.64 -12.17 7.79
CA LYS A 39 -16.70 -12.77 6.84
C LYS A 39 -17.28 -14.08 6.29
N ALA A 40 -17.19 -14.29 4.98
CA ALA A 40 -17.50 -15.57 4.35
C ALA A 40 -16.61 -15.80 3.14
N SER A 41 -16.14 -17.04 2.98
CA SER A 41 -15.27 -17.45 1.89
C SER A 41 -15.82 -18.71 1.26
N LEU A 42 -15.99 -18.66 -0.05
CA LEU A 42 -16.64 -19.70 -0.83
C LEU A 42 -15.76 -20.12 -2.02
N LYS A 43 -15.89 -21.38 -2.42
CA LYS A 43 -15.24 -21.94 -3.60
C LYS A 43 -16.28 -22.54 -4.54
N PHE A 44 -15.98 -22.46 -5.84
CA PHE A 44 -16.77 -23.08 -6.90
C PHE A 44 -15.84 -23.86 -7.82
N THR A 45 -16.14 -25.16 -7.97
CA THR A 45 -15.38 -26.05 -8.83
C THR A 45 -16.36 -26.85 -9.70
N GLU A 46 -16.32 -26.63 -11.00
CA GLU A 46 -17.14 -27.35 -11.99
C GLU A 46 -16.38 -27.44 -13.32
N GLU A 47 -16.19 -28.65 -13.85
CA GLU A 47 -15.44 -28.94 -15.08
C GLU A 47 -14.08 -28.22 -15.18
N LYS A 48 -14.05 -27.06 -15.86
CA LYS A 48 -12.86 -26.22 -16.10
C LYS A 48 -12.81 -24.97 -15.23
N ALA A 49 -13.85 -24.71 -14.44
CA ALA A 49 -13.94 -23.58 -13.53
C ALA A 49 -13.39 -23.97 -12.15
N ASP A 50 -12.38 -23.24 -11.70
CA ASP A 50 -11.90 -23.28 -10.31
C ASP A 50 -11.77 -21.84 -9.81
N LYS A 51 -12.76 -21.41 -9.03
CA LYS A 51 -12.93 -20.01 -8.63
C LYS A 51 -13.12 -19.91 -7.12
N PHE A 52 -12.66 -18.80 -6.57
CA PHE A 52 -12.97 -18.40 -5.21
C PHE A 52 -13.78 -17.10 -5.23
N TRP A 53 -14.56 -16.91 -4.16
CA TRP A 53 -15.28 -15.68 -3.88
C TRP A 53 -15.34 -15.51 -2.37
N ARG A 54 -15.02 -14.32 -1.87
CA ARG A 54 -15.16 -14.00 -0.45
C ARG A 54 -15.77 -12.62 -0.26
N VAL A 55 -16.36 -12.43 0.91
CA VAL A 55 -16.90 -11.17 1.38
C VAL A 55 -16.39 -10.89 2.79
N GLU A 56 -16.14 -9.62 3.09
CA GLU A 56 -15.81 -9.12 4.42
C GLU A 56 -16.47 -7.76 4.62
N THR A 57 -16.97 -7.48 5.83
CA THR A 57 -17.46 -6.15 6.20
C THR A 57 -16.59 -5.54 7.29
N LEU A 58 -16.46 -4.22 7.26
CA LEU A 58 -15.82 -3.40 8.29
C LEU A 58 -16.65 -2.14 8.46
N GLY A 59 -17.33 -1.99 9.60
CA GLY A 59 -18.30 -0.91 9.78
C GLY A 59 -19.38 -0.91 8.68
N SER A 60 -19.51 0.20 7.96
CA SER A 60 -20.45 0.39 6.84
C SER A 60 -19.86 0.04 5.47
N GLU A 61 -18.72 -0.63 5.42
CA GLU A 61 -18.03 -0.97 4.16
C GLU A 61 -17.98 -2.47 3.93
N LEU A 62 -18.10 -2.85 2.66
CA LEU A 62 -18.15 -4.22 2.19
C LEU A 62 -17.07 -4.44 1.15
N LEU A 63 -16.22 -5.43 1.39
CA LEU A 63 -15.29 -5.97 0.41
C LEU A 63 -15.89 -7.22 -0.24
N VAL A 64 -15.81 -7.29 -1.56
CA VAL A 64 -15.91 -8.53 -2.33
C VAL A 64 -14.58 -8.81 -3.01
N ASN A 65 -14.01 -9.99 -2.76
CA ASN A 65 -12.78 -10.46 -3.41
C ASN A 65 -13.07 -11.74 -4.19
N TYR A 66 -12.70 -11.79 -5.47
CA TYR A 66 -13.03 -12.93 -6.33
C TYR A 66 -12.00 -13.15 -7.43
N GLY A 67 -11.84 -14.41 -7.84
CA GLY A 67 -10.86 -14.76 -8.86
C GLY A 67 -10.77 -16.25 -9.13
N LYS A 68 -9.75 -16.63 -9.90
CA LYS A 68 -9.36 -18.03 -10.08
C LYS A 68 -8.62 -18.49 -8.82
N SER A 69 -8.87 -19.72 -8.38
CA SER A 69 -8.12 -20.31 -7.26
C SER A 69 -6.60 -20.24 -7.50
N GLY A 70 -5.84 -19.92 -6.45
CA GLY A 70 -4.39 -19.72 -6.52
C GLY A 70 -3.93 -18.35 -7.05
N THR A 71 -4.86 -17.42 -7.27
CA THR A 71 -4.55 -16.02 -7.59
C THR A 71 -5.03 -15.10 -6.47
N SER A 72 -4.55 -13.85 -6.43
CA SER A 72 -5.10 -12.85 -5.49
C SER A 72 -6.48 -12.32 -5.89
N GLY A 73 -6.91 -12.57 -7.13
CA GLY A 73 -8.19 -12.09 -7.65
C GLY A 73 -8.27 -10.57 -7.78
N ARG A 74 -9.50 -10.06 -7.79
CA ARG A 74 -9.84 -8.64 -7.82
C ARG A 74 -10.66 -8.27 -6.58
N ASN A 75 -10.41 -7.07 -6.06
CA ASN A 75 -11.13 -6.50 -4.94
C ASN A 75 -12.14 -5.46 -5.43
N GLN A 76 -13.29 -5.43 -4.75
CA GLN A 76 -14.36 -4.46 -4.93
C GLN A 76 -14.84 -3.99 -3.57
N ILE A 77 -14.64 -2.71 -3.26
CA ILE A 77 -15.12 -2.09 -2.02
C ILE A 77 -16.40 -1.31 -2.31
N LYS A 78 -17.35 -1.38 -1.40
CA LYS A 78 -18.59 -0.59 -1.46
C LYS A 78 -19.00 -0.11 -0.07
N ALA A 79 -19.29 1.18 0.04
CA ALA A 79 -19.86 1.79 1.23
C ALA A 79 -21.40 1.70 1.24
N PHE A 80 -21.96 1.67 2.45
CA PHE A 80 -23.39 1.63 2.75
C PHE A 80 -23.75 2.71 3.77
N ALA A 81 -25.05 2.97 3.93
CA ALA A 81 -25.54 3.97 4.89
C ALA A 81 -25.35 3.55 6.36
N SER A 82 -25.32 2.23 6.63
CA SER A 82 -25.16 1.68 7.96
C SER A 82 -24.43 0.33 7.93
N SER A 83 -23.85 -0.08 9.06
CA SER A 83 -23.26 -1.42 9.21
C SER A 83 -24.31 -2.53 9.04
N GLN A 84 -25.54 -2.29 9.49
CA GLN A 84 -26.66 -3.22 9.36
C GLN A 84 -27.02 -3.49 7.89
N ASP A 85 -27.11 -2.42 7.07
CA ASP A 85 -27.37 -2.54 5.63
C ASP A 85 -26.22 -3.24 4.91
N CYS A 86 -24.98 -2.91 5.30
CA CYS A 86 -23.77 -3.52 4.78
C CYS A 86 -23.77 -5.05 5.00
N GLU A 87 -24.00 -5.49 6.24
CA GLU A 87 -24.06 -6.91 6.56
C GLU A 87 -25.26 -7.62 5.93
N ALA A 88 -26.43 -6.96 5.86
CA ALA A 88 -27.61 -7.52 5.20
C ALA A 88 -27.31 -7.79 3.71
N GLN A 89 -26.59 -6.87 3.06
CA GLN A 89 -26.15 -7.05 1.69
C GLN A 89 -25.08 -8.15 1.57
N ALA A 90 -24.12 -8.25 2.50
CA ALA A 90 -23.14 -9.35 2.53
C ALA A 90 -23.84 -10.72 2.63
N ARG A 91 -24.80 -10.88 3.56
CA ARG A 91 -25.61 -12.10 3.72
C ARG A 91 -26.36 -12.47 2.45
N LYS A 92 -26.99 -11.47 1.81
CA LYS A 92 -27.72 -11.66 0.55
C LYS A 92 -26.80 -12.14 -0.58
N LEU A 93 -25.61 -11.56 -0.71
CA LEU A 93 -24.62 -11.97 -1.71
C LEU A 93 -24.13 -13.39 -1.47
N THR A 94 -23.79 -13.74 -0.23
CA THR A 94 -23.35 -15.09 0.16
C THR A 94 -24.40 -16.14 -0.17
N GLN A 95 -25.66 -15.95 0.26
CA GLN A 95 -26.76 -16.86 -0.07
C GLN A 95 -26.98 -16.99 -1.58
N GLY A 96 -26.87 -15.88 -2.32
CA GLY A 96 -26.95 -15.87 -3.77
C GLY A 96 -25.85 -16.68 -4.46
N LYS A 97 -24.63 -16.71 -3.89
CA LYS A 97 -23.53 -17.55 -4.37
C LYS A 97 -23.73 -19.02 -4.02
N MET A 98 -24.17 -19.33 -2.81
CA MET A 98 -24.45 -20.72 -2.39
C MET A 98 -25.52 -21.38 -3.27
N LYS A 99 -26.59 -20.64 -3.63
CA LYS A 99 -27.62 -21.10 -4.59
C LYS A 99 -27.06 -21.42 -5.99
N LYS A 100 -25.90 -20.86 -6.35
CA LYS A 100 -25.20 -21.11 -7.62
C LYS A 100 -24.16 -22.24 -7.51
N GLY A 101 -24.21 -23.03 -6.43
CA GLY A 101 -23.30 -24.17 -6.23
C GLY A 101 -21.95 -23.81 -5.62
N TYR A 102 -21.76 -22.59 -5.12
CA TYR A 102 -20.59 -22.27 -4.30
C TYR A 102 -20.74 -22.93 -2.93
N VAL A 103 -19.63 -23.43 -2.39
CA VAL A 103 -19.57 -24.09 -1.08
C VAL A 103 -18.57 -23.37 -0.17
N ASP A 104 -18.76 -23.49 1.14
CA ASP A 104 -17.84 -22.90 2.12
C ASP A 104 -16.41 -23.42 1.92
N PHE A 105 -15.45 -22.52 2.09
CA PHE A 105 -14.04 -22.79 1.85
C PHE A 105 -13.16 -22.14 2.93
N PRO A 106 -12.22 -22.89 3.55
CA PRO A 106 -11.27 -22.34 4.51
C PRO A 106 -10.23 -21.50 3.76
N PHE A 107 -10.47 -20.20 3.66
CA PHE A 107 -9.52 -19.26 3.08
C PHE A 107 -8.38 -18.98 4.04
N ASP A 108 -7.16 -19.12 3.55
CA ASP A 108 -5.95 -18.76 4.29
C ASP A 108 -5.69 -17.25 4.13
N TYR A 109 -5.98 -16.51 5.20
CA TYR A 109 -5.83 -15.07 5.22
C TYR A 109 -4.37 -14.63 5.37
N ASP A 110 -3.50 -15.48 5.93
CA ASP A 110 -2.12 -15.14 6.25
C ASP A 110 -1.16 -15.38 5.08
N SER A 111 -1.47 -16.33 4.20
CA SER A 111 -0.68 -16.52 2.96
C SER A 111 -1.21 -15.71 1.77
N HIS A 112 -2.40 -15.12 1.89
CA HIS A 112 -2.99 -14.33 0.82
C HIS A 112 -2.30 -12.98 0.65
N ARG A 113 -2.15 -12.54 -0.61
CA ARG A 113 -1.65 -11.20 -0.92
C ARG A 113 -2.79 -10.26 -1.25
N TYR A 114 -2.83 -9.14 -0.55
CA TYR A 114 -3.90 -8.16 -0.61
C TYR A 114 -3.49 -7.00 -1.50
N PHE A 115 -4.40 -6.58 -2.38
CA PHE A 115 -4.18 -5.48 -3.31
C PHE A 115 -5.36 -4.52 -3.25
N ASP A 116 -5.12 -3.24 -3.48
CA ASP A 116 -6.18 -2.26 -3.40
C ASP A 116 -7.23 -2.40 -4.51
N ASP A 117 -8.41 -1.89 -4.19
CA ASP A 117 -9.45 -1.63 -5.16
C ASP A 117 -8.99 -0.48 -6.07
N GLU A 118 -9.20 -0.62 -7.38
CA GLU A 118 -8.71 0.37 -8.37
C GLU A 118 -9.47 1.70 -8.31
N GLU A 119 -10.69 1.72 -7.80
CA GLU A 119 -11.54 2.91 -7.69
C GLU A 119 -11.38 3.57 -6.30
N VAL A 120 -11.25 2.77 -5.25
CA VAL A 120 -11.15 3.27 -3.86
C VAL A 120 -9.71 3.54 -3.42
N GLY A 121 -8.75 2.73 -3.87
CA GLY A 121 -7.35 2.86 -3.47
C GLY A 121 -7.05 2.30 -2.08
N LEU A 122 -6.13 2.97 -1.38
CA LEU A 122 -5.53 2.56 -0.10
C LEU A 122 -6.60 2.30 0.98
N HIS A 123 -6.76 1.04 1.41
CA HIS A 123 -7.87 0.68 2.31
C HIS A 123 -7.57 -0.48 3.28
N ARG A 124 -8.18 -0.44 4.48
CA ARG A 124 -8.00 -1.46 5.54
C ARG A 124 -8.47 -2.85 5.11
N LEU A 125 -9.64 -2.92 4.47
CA LEU A 125 -10.18 -4.18 3.91
C LEU A 125 -9.29 -4.84 2.84
N THR A 126 -8.43 -4.06 2.16
CA THR A 126 -7.48 -4.55 1.14
C THR A 126 -6.04 -4.59 1.67
N SER A 127 -5.89 -4.73 2.98
CA SER A 127 -4.61 -4.85 3.66
C SER A 127 -4.51 -6.17 4.41
N HIS A 128 -3.29 -6.69 4.53
CA HIS A 128 -3.02 -7.92 5.25
C HIS A 128 -3.46 -7.80 6.73
N PRO A 129 -4.08 -8.83 7.34
CA PRO A 129 -4.57 -8.77 8.72
C PRO A 129 -3.50 -8.37 9.74
N ARG A 130 -2.27 -8.88 9.57
CA ARG A 130 -1.11 -8.48 10.39
C ARG A 130 -0.77 -7.00 10.27
N PHE A 131 -0.85 -6.43 9.07
CA PHE A 131 -0.63 -5.00 8.87
C PHE A 131 -1.70 -4.18 9.58
N VAL A 132 -2.99 -4.52 9.36
CA VAL A 132 -4.12 -3.82 9.99
C VAL A 132 -4.05 -3.89 11.52
N THR A 133 -3.63 -5.04 12.06
CA THR A 133 -3.54 -5.24 13.52
C THR A 133 -2.38 -4.46 14.13
N HIS A 134 -1.22 -4.43 13.47
CA HIS A 134 -0.02 -3.79 14.00
C HIS A 134 0.00 -2.28 13.75
N PHE A 135 -0.42 -1.84 12.57
CA PHE A 135 -0.44 -0.45 12.12
C PHE A 135 -1.89 0.08 12.17
N ALA A 136 -2.42 0.16 13.39
CA ALA A 136 -3.84 0.44 13.62
C ALA A 136 -4.21 1.91 13.46
N ASP A 137 -3.26 2.84 13.57
CA ASP A 137 -3.50 4.28 13.44
C ASP A 137 -3.98 4.65 12.02
N ASP A 138 -4.67 5.78 11.88
CA ASP A 138 -5.21 6.24 10.60
C ASP A 138 -4.12 6.79 9.68
N VAL A 139 -2.96 7.20 10.21
CA VAL A 139 -1.82 7.71 9.42
C VAL A 139 -1.32 6.74 8.36
N TYR A 140 -1.47 5.43 8.57
CA TYR A 140 -1.07 4.40 7.59
C TYR A 140 -1.98 4.31 6.36
N TYR A 141 -3.12 5.01 6.42
CA TYR A 141 -4.10 5.13 5.36
C TYR A 141 -4.31 6.58 4.92
N ASP A 142 -3.47 7.51 5.41
CA ASP A 142 -3.48 8.90 4.97
C ASP A 142 -2.74 9.01 3.62
N CYS A 143 -3.46 9.45 2.60
CA CYS A 143 -2.95 9.62 1.24
C CYS A 143 -2.64 11.09 0.91
N CYS A 144 -2.58 11.96 1.91
CA CYS A 144 -2.40 13.40 1.72
C CYS A 144 -1.35 14.02 2.65
N ASP A 145 -0.97 13.35 3.72
CA ASP A 145 0.13 13.78 4.58
C ASP A 145 1.48 13.28 4.02
N GLU A 146 2.39 14.20 3.70
CA GLU A 146 3.70 13.88 3.10
C GLU A 146 4.54 12.92 3.97
N ASP A 147 4.40 12.98 5.30
CA ASP A 147 5.15 12.10 6.21
C ASP A 147 4.49 10.72 6.38
N ALA A 148 3.25 10.54 5.92
CA ALA A 148 2.59 9.24 5.90
C ALA A 148 3.28 8.31 4.88
N PRO A 149 3.28 6.97 5.09
CA PRO A 149 4.05 6.05 4.26
C PRO A 149 3.71 6.10 2.76
N PHE A 150 2.51 6.56 2.42
CA PHE A 150 1.97 6.57 1.06
C PHE A 150 1.38 7.94 0.68
N GLY A 151 1.59 8.98 1.50
CA GLY A 151 0.93 10.27 1.32
C GLY A 151 1.68 11.24 0.40
N SER A 152 3.00 11.08 0.26
CA SER A 152 3.77 11.79 -0.76
C SER A 152 3.53 11.21 -2.16
N ASP A 153 3.78 12.02 -3.20
CA ASP A 153 3.69 11.59 -4.60
C ASP A 153 4.58 10.36 -4.86
N GLU A 154 5.85 10.39 -4.40
CA GLU A 154 6.77 9.25 -4.52
C GLU A 154 6.26 8.01 -3.77
N GLY A 155 5.65 8.21 -2.60
CA GLY A 155 5.15 7.11 -1.77
C GLY A 155 3.92 6.43 -2.39
N SER A 156 2.99 7.23 -2.90
CA SER A 156 1.79 6.76 -3.61
C SER A 156 2.18 5.99 -4.88
N ASP A 157 3.06 6.56 -5.71
CA ASP A 157 3.53 5.90 -6.93
C ASP A 157 4.30 4.61 -6.60
N ALA A 158 5.15 4.63 -5.58
CA ALA A 158 5.87 3.44 -5.12
C ALA A 158 4.93 2.32 -4.67
N LEU A 159 3.84 2.62 -3.94
CA LEU A 159 2.86 1.59 -3.54
C LEU A 159 2.18 0.96 -4.76
N SER A 160 1.76 1.78 -5.74
CA SER A 160 1.12 1.31 -6.96
C SER A 160 2.03 0.40 -7.77
N GLU A 161 3.28 0.82 -7.99
CA GLU A 161 4.28 0.05 -8.73
C GLU A 161 4.70 -1.21 -7.97
N LEU A 162 4.82 -1.14 -6.63
CA LEU A 162 5.10 -2.30 -5.79
C LEU A 162 4.00 -3.35 -5.90
N ALA A 163 2.73 -2.93 -5.94
CA ALA A 163 1.60 -3.84 -6.13
C ALA A 163 1.71 -4.58 -7.47
N GLY A 164 2.13 -3.89 -8.55
CA GLY A 164 2.46 -4.53 -9.83
C GLY A 164 3.64 -5.49 -9.73
N PHE A 165 4.73 -5.05 -9.11
CA PHE A 165 5.96 -5.79 -8.90
C PHE A 165 5.73 -7.11 -8.16
N ILE A 166 4.98 -7.07 -7.04
CA ILE A 166 4.63 -8.25 -6.23
C ILE A 166 3.64 -9.16 -6.97
N ARG A 167 2.74 -8.62 -7.79
CA ARG A 167 1.70 -9.38 -8.49
C ARG A 167 2.24 -10.24 -9.63
N THR A 168 3.29 -9.80 -10.33
CA THR A 168 3.80 -10.48 -11.54
C THR A 168 4.70 -11.71 -11.27
N GLN A 169 5.17 -11.89 -10.04
CA GLN A 169 5.92 -13.05 -9.52
C GLN A 169 6.77 -13.87 -10.52
N LYS A 170 8.05 -13.48 -10.67
CA LYS A 170 9.18 -14.38 -10.99
C LYS A 170 10.36 -14.26 -10.01
N THR A 171 10.10 -13.68 -8.83
CA THR A 171 11.04 -13.43 -7.69
C THR A 171 12.30 -12.58 -7.99
N PRO A 172 12.16 -11.26 -8.17
CA PRO A 172 13.13 -10.30 -7.64
C PRO A 172 12.91 -10.08 -6.13
N HIS A 173 13.96 -9.79 -5.37
CA HIS A 173 13.85 -9.50 -3.94
C HIS A 173 13.17 -8.14 -3.75
N VAL A 174 12.20 -8.03 -2.83
CA VAL A 174 11.48 -6.75 -2.59
C VAL A 174 12.44 -5.65 -2.12
N ALA A 175 13.57 -6.01 -1.50
CA ALA A 175 14.65 -5.08 -1.18
C ALA A 175 15.28 -4.40 -2.42
N ASP A 176 15.21 -5.02 -3.60
CA ASP A 176 15.72 -4.44 -4.85
C ASP A 176 14.72 -3.45 -5.48
N PHE A 177 13.46 -3.46 -5.03
CA PHE A 177 12.39 -2.65 -5.62
C PHE A 177 12.68 -1.14 -5.61
N PRO A 178 13.11 -0.51 -4.49
CA PRO A 178 13.34 0.94 -4.46
C PRO A 178 14.34 1.41 -5.52
N ARG A 179 15.49 0.71 -5.61
CA ARG A 179 16.52 0.98 -6.60
C ARG A 179 16.00 0.75 -8.01
N TRP A 180 15.33 -0.38 -8.25
CA TRP A 180 14.77 -0.70 -9.56
C TRP A 180 13.75 0.36 -10.00
N LEU A 181 12.87 0.81 -9.12
CA LEU A 181 11.86 1.82 -9.42
C LEU A 181 12.54 3.14 -9.85
N ILE A 182 13.42 3.67 -8.99
CA ILE A 182 14.05 4.97 -9.22
C ILE A 182 14.99 4.95 -10.42
N GLU A 183 15.90 3.98 -10.50
CA GLU A 183 16.92 3.94 -11.57
C GLU A 183 16.34 3.46 -12.90
N THR A 184 15.45 2.45 -12.89
CA THR A 184 14.98 1.82 -14.13
C THR A 184 13.66 2.39 -14.64
N GLN A 185 12.69 2.66 -13.76
CA GLN A 185 11.40 3.22 -14.20
C GLN A 185 11.43 4.73 -14.32
N TRP A 186 12.05 5.42 -13.37
CA TRP A 186 12.06 6.89 -13.34
C TRP A 186 13.31 7.50 -14.00
N GLY A 187 14.39 6.74 -14.13
CA GLY A 187 15.64 7.21 -14.73
C GLY A 187 16.36 8.25 -13.85
N MET A 188 16.19 8.14 -12.54
CA MET A 188 16.74 9.03 -11.51
C MET A 188 17.83 8.31 -10.70
N THR A 189 18.48 9.03 -9.79
CA THR A 189 19.55 8.46 -8.96
C THR A 189 18.96 7.90 -7.67
N PHE A 190 19.15 6.60 -7.42
CA PHE A 190 18.84 6.02 -6.12
C PHE A 190 20.00 6.20 -5.14
N VAL A 191 19.70 6.81 -4.00
CA VAL A 191 20.63 6.95 -2.87
C VAL A 191 20.19 6.00 -1.76
N GLU A 192 21.05 5.05 -1.42
CA GLU A 192 20.73 4.05 -0.40
C GLU A 192 20.70 4.69 1.01
N PRO A 193 19.54 4.74 1.71
CA PRO A 193 19.40 5.44 2.99
C PRO A 193 20.40 5.03 4.07
N VAL A 194 20.75 3.75 4.17
CA VAL A 194 21.73 3.26 5.17
C VAL A 194 23.14 3.79 4.93
N SER A 195 23.43 4.31 3.74
CA SER A 195 24.74 4.83 3.35
C SER A 195 24.86 6.36 3.44
N ILE A 196 23.76 7.06 3.74
CA ILE A 196 23.71 8.51 3.75
C ILE A 196 24.42 9.05 4.99
N ASP A 197 25.50 9.80 4.78
CA ASP A 197 26.01 10.73 5.79
C ASP A 197 25.15 11.99 5.77
N ILE A 198 24.13 12.02 6.63
CA ILE A 198 23.12 13.09 6.66
C ILE A 198 23.76 14.45 6.96
N GLU A 199 24.74 14.53 7.87
CA GLU A 199 25.40 15.81 8.18
C GLU A 199 26.22 16.33 7.00
N GLY A 200 26.86 15.41 6.26
CA GLY A 200 27.57 15.75 5.03
C GLY A 200 26.62 16.19 3.91
N ALA A 201 25.52 15.45 3.72
CA ALA A 201 24.55 15.66 2.65
C ALA A 201 23.80 16.99 2.79
N LEU A 202 23.54 17.45 4.02
CA LEU A 202 22.80 18.69 4.30
C LEU A 202 23.67 19.96 4.22
N LYS A 203 24.93 19.86 3.79
CA LYS A 203 25.77 21.05 3.61
C LYS A 203 25.35 21.85 2.37
N PRO A 204 25.49 23.19 2.38
CA PRO A 204 25.10 24.04 1.24
C PRO A 204 25.74 23.64 -0.10
N GLU A 205 26.98 23.14 -0.09
CA GLU A 205 27.68 22.67 -1.29
C GLU A 205 27.08 21.40 -1.91
N ASN A 206 26.27 20.65 -1.17
CA ASN A 206 25.68 19.37 -1.58
C ASN A 206 24.17 19.47 -1.87
N LYS A 207 23.63 20.69 -1.96
CA LYS A 207 22.20 20.95 -2.18
C LYS A 207 21.59 20.19 -3.36
N GLU A 208 22.37 19.91 -4.39
CA GLU A 208 21.91 19.15 -5.57
C GLU A 208 21.53 17.69 -5.24
N LEU A 209 21.97 17.14 -4.10
CA LEU A 209 21.63 15.79 -3.64
C LEU A 209 20.26 15.71 -2.93
N GLU A 210 19.71 16.83 -2.46
CA GLU A 210 18.47 16.86 -1.67
C GLU A 210 17.30 16.13 -2.36
N PRO A 211 17.02 16.33 -3.68
CA PRO A 211 15.90 15.66 -4.34
C PRO A 211 16.09 14.13 -4.45
N ASP A 212 17.31 13.68 -4.75
CA ASP A 212 17.64 12.25 -4.86
C ASP A 212 17.50 11.55 -3.50
N ILE A 213 17.90 12.22 -2.41
CA ILE A 213 17.75 11.73 -1.04
C ILE A 213 16.28 11.69 -0.63
N TYR A 214 15.54 12.77 -0.85
CA TYR A 214 14.10 12.86 -0.55
C TYR A 214 13.34 11.71 -1.19
N GLN A 215 13.48 11.57 -2.51
CA GLN A 215 12.81 10.55 -3.29
C GLN A 215 13.20 9.15 -2.83
N SER A 216 14.50 8.88 -2.67
CA SER A 216 14.97 7.55 -2.25
C SER A 216 14.41 7.17 -0.88
N CYS A 217 14.31 8.11 0.05
CA CYS A 217 13.76 7.84 1.37
C CYS A 217 12.25 7.55 1.32
N HIS A 218 11.45 8.38 0.63
CA HIS A 218 10.01 8.12 0.50
C HIS A 218 9.72 6.79 -0.18
N VAL A 219 10.42 6.46 -1.27
CA VAL A 219 10.24 5.18 -1.97
C VAL A 219 10.60 3.99 -1.07
N VAL A 220 11.68 4.07 -0.30
CA VAL A 220 12.08 2.98 0.62
C VAL A 220 11.05 2.80 1.74
N ILE A 221 10.53 3.90 2.31
CA ILE A 221 9.47 3.86 3.33
C ILE A 221 8.21 3.20 2.75
N ALA A 222 7.72 3.71 1.61
CA ALA A 222 6.55 3.17 0.94
C ALA A 222 6.74 1.70 0.56
N ALA A 223 7.92 1.30 0.10
CA ALA A 223 8.21 -0.10 -0.23
C ALA A 223 8.12 -1.01 1.00
N ALA A 224 8.67 -0.57 2.14
CA ALA A 224 8.67 -1.33 3.38
C ALA A 224 7.25 -1.53 3.95
N PHE A 225 6.49 -0.42 4.10
CA PHE A 225 5.11 -0.49 4.56
C PHE A 225 4.19 -1.18 3.55
N GLY A 226 4.41 -0.95 2.26
CA GLY A 226 3.68 -1.58 1.17
C GLY A 226 3.88 -3.10 1.13
N GLN A 227 5.10 -3.59 1.38
CA GLN A 227 5.35 -5.03 1.49
C GLN A 227 4.51 -5.64 2.62
N MET A 228 4.57 -5.06 3.83
CA MET A 228 3.78 -5.56 4.96
C MET A 228 2.28 -5.48 4.70
N LYS A 229 1.81 -4.38 4.09
CA LYS A 229 0.42 -4.19 3.71
C LYS A 229 -0.05 -5.28 2.77
N ILE A 230 0.75 -5.65 1.77
CA ILE A 230 0.37 -6.60 0.72
C ILE A 230 0.55 -8.05 1.20
N THR A 231 1.65 -8.38 1.85
CA THR A 231 2.06 -9.78 2.13
C THR A 231 2.08 -10.14 3.61
N GLY A 232 1.94 -9.18 4.52
CA GLY A 232 2.09 -9.42 5.96
C GLY A 232 3.52 -9.74 6.40
N SER A 233 4.50 -9.66 5.48
CA SER A 233 5.90 -9.99 5.72
C SER A 233 6.80 -8.79 5.45
N MET A 234 8.03 -8.86 5.94
CA MET A 234 8.99 -7.77 5.87
C MET A 234 10.36 -8.33 5.47
N ASP A 235 11.04 -7.71 4.51
CA ASP A 235 12.45 -8.02 4.26
C ASP A 235 13.35 -7.35 5.31
N ALA A 236 14.34 -8.06 5.85
CA ALA A 236 15.19 -7.53 6.91
C ALA A 236 16.10 -6.37 6.45
N SER A 237 16.60 -6.44 5.22
CA SER A 237 17.42 -5.37 4.64
C SER A 237 16.56 -4.14 4.34
N LEU A 238 15.35 -4.37 3.80
CA LEU A 238 14.39 -3.29 3.56
C LEU A 238 13.91 -2.63 4.86
N LYS A 239 13.69 -3.40 5.93
CA LYS A 239 13.39 -2.85 7.27
C LYS A 239 14.50 -1.93 7.76
N THR A 240 15.75 -2.37 7.62
CA THR A 240 16.93 -1.60 8.04
C THR A 240 17.04 -0.30 7.23
N SER A 241 16.86 -0.39 5.91
CA SER A 241 16.89 0.77 5.02
C SER A 241 15.75 1.75 5.28
N SER A 242 14.54 1.25 5.54
CA SER A 242 13.40 2.09 5.90
C SER A 242 13.56 2.80 7.24
N LEU A 243 14.13 2.15 8.26
CA LEU A 243 14.45 2.84 9.52
C LEU A 243 15.48 3.97 9.32
N ALA A 244 16.47 3.77 8.43
CA ALA A 244 17.42 4.82 8.07
C ALA A 244 16.78 5.94 7.24
N ALA A 245 15.86 5.61 6.32
CA ALA A 245 15.10 6.56 5.52
C ALA A 245 14.22 7.48 6.39
N ILE A 246 13.53 6.92 7.38
CA ILE A 246 12.69 7.69 8.31
C ILE A 246 13.55 8.69 9.10
N GLU A 247 14.70 8.24 9.63
CA GLU A 247 15.65 9.14 10.32
C GLU A 247 16.20 10.22 9.38
N CYS A 248 16.47 9.87 8.12
CA CYS A 248 16.98 10.79 7.12
C CYS A 248 15.98 11.90 6.80
N LEU A 249 14.71 11.56 6.54
CA LEU A 249 13.65 12.54 6.28
C LEU A 249 13.42 13.45 7.49
N ASP A 250 13.38 12.89 8.69
CA ASP A 250 13.13 13.67 9.91
C ASP A 250 14.23 14.73 10.12
N ARG A 251 15.49 14.34 9.96
CA ARG A 251 16.63 15.26 10.07
C ARG A 251 16.70 16.27 8.93
N MET A 252 16.38 15.85 7.71
CA MET A 252 16.32 16.74 6.56
C MET A 252 15.21 17.79 6.73
N GLY A 253 14.04 17.39 7.21
CA GLY A 253 12.93 18.28 7.51
C GLY A 253 13.27 19.33 8.57
N VAL A 254 13.95 18.93 9.66
CA VAL A 254 14.44 19.88 10.67
C VAL A 254 15.47 20.85 10.07
N HIS A 255 16.43 20.35 9.29
CA HIS A 255 17.48 21.18 8.69
C HIS A 255 16.93 22.21 7.69
N LEU A 256 16.01 21.78 6.83
CA LEU A 256 15.39 22.62 5.81
C LEU A 256 14.22 23.47 6.35
N GLY A 257 13.80 23.24 7.59
CA GLY A 257 12.71 23.98 8.22
C GLY A 257 11.33 23.64 7.64
N TRP A 258 11.11 22.39 7.25
CA TRP A 258 9.79 21.92 6.81
C TRP A 258 8.79 21.94 7.98
N GLY A 259 7.52 22.19 7.67
CA GLY A 259 6.46 22.28 8.69
C GLY A 259 6.75 23.38 9.73
N ASP A 260 6.90 22.98 11.00
CA ASP A 260 7.23 23.88 12.11
C ASP A 260 8.73 23.87 12.47
N GLY A 261 9.56 23.22 11.65
CA GLY A 261 11.00 23.07 11.86
C GLY A 261 11.37 22.13 13.01
N LYS A 262 10.46 21.25 13.44
CA LYS A 262 10.70 20.24 14.48
C LYS A 262 10.58 18.82 13.92
N PRO A 263 11.08 17.81 14.66
CA PRO A 263 10.89 16.42 14.30
C PRO A 263 9.40 16.07 14.09
N SER A 264 9.13 15.29 13.05
CA SER A 264 7.78 14.88 12.68
C SER A 264 7.25 13.83 13.65
N ALA A 265 6.06 14.09 14.19
CA ALA A 265 5.35 13.14 15.04
C ALA A 265 4.96 11.87 14.25
N ILE A 266 4.66 12.02 12.96
CA ILE A 266 4.30 10.91 12.08
C ILE A 266 5.52 10.02 11.85
N LEU A 267 6.66 10.60 11.42
CA LEU A 267 7.90 9.84 11.21
C LEU A 267 8.36 9.13 12.50
N ALA A 268 8.23 9.78 13.66
CA ALA A 268 8.52 9.16 14.95
C ALA A 268 7.62 7.94 15.23
N GLN A 269 6.32 8.03 14.92
CA GLN A 269 5.37 6.92 15.04
C GLN A 269 5.72 5.79 14.05
N LEU A 270 6.00 6.10 12.79
CA LEU A 270 6.41 5.12 11.78
C LEU A 270 7.64 4.34 12.22
N ARG A 271 8.67 5.04 12.72
CA ARG A 271 9.91 4.42 13.20
C ARG A 271 9.65 3.45 14.34
N LYS A 272 8.85 3.87 15.33
CA LYS A 272 8.52 3.05 16.52
C LYS A 272 7.76 1.79 16.12
N ASP A 273 6.73 1.93 15.29
CA ASP A 273 5.88 0.80 14.92
C ASP A 273 6.61 -0.16 13.97
N LEU A 274 7.40 0.36 13.03
CA LEU A 274 8.25 -0.46 12.17
C LEU A 274 9.27 -1.26 12.98
N ALA A 275 9.93 -0.64 13.97
CA ALA A 275 10.91 -1.32 14.81
C ALA A 275 10.29 -2.53 15.54
N THR A 276 9.05 -2.39 16.01
CA THR A 276 8.34 -3.42 16.78
C THR A 276 7.58 -4.45 15.93
N PHE A 277 7.51 -4.27 14.60
CA PHE A 277 6.89 -5.27 13.72
C PHE A 277 7.70 -6.58 13.69
N VAL A 278 7.06 -7.68 14.10
CA VAL A 278 7.63 -9.03 14.16
C VAL A 278 6.97 -9.91 13.09
N GLN A 279 7.80 -10.73 12.41
CA GLN A 279 7.41 -11.70 11.38
C GLN A 279 6.92 -13.02 11.94
#